data_AF-A0A7S2HHI5-F1
#
_entry.id   AF-A0A7S2HHI5-F1
#
_cell.length_a   1.000
_cell.length_b   1.000
_cell.length_c   1.000
_cell.angle_alpha   90.00
_cell.angle_beta   90.00
_cell.angle_gamma   90.00
#
_symmetry.space_group_name_H-M   'P 1'
#
loop_
_entity.id
_entity.type
_entity.pdbx_description
1 polymer ?
#
loop_
_entity_poly.entity_id
_entity_poly.type
_entity_poly.pdbx_seq_one_letter_code
_entity_poly.pdbx_strand_id
1 'polypeptide(L)'
;MLTSCSSLVIAVAGCILSSSALVVNAFSSPAAFVVSNRVAFGRPALSTDGSSSSSSALHLFGKMFEEAGPLGKGITVGKIQVALFSTDRSSSSINGLLESKARASGNSNYELARLTNDVCLALLRKSDDWVSAHSESEWFSENDAGGAESLFNNWANKEAAKFEKEYIPKPGSDEEGNPATTVVVSIVVEILGDSTKFDGAGYSFTGTKEVLSSLAADCQVEDGDCLNAVEVFWTPSDPNEVLTNQDIIIDFPELITL
;
A
#
# COMPACT_ATOMS: atom_id res chain seq x y z
N MET A 1 15.64 19.69 22.92
CA MET A 1 14.81 19.83 21.70
C MET A 1 15.08 18.60 20.86
N LEU A 2 14.22 17.59 20.99
CA LEU A 2 14.26 16.36 20.19
C LEU A 2 12.89 16.27 19.55
N THR A 3 12.76 16.79 18.33
CA THR A 3 11.58 16.63 17.48
C THR A 3 11.73 15.30 16.76
N SER A 4 11.12 14.26 17.31
CA SER A 4 10.85 13.01 16.61
C SER A 4 9.66 13.24 15.69
N CYS A 5 9.85 13.12 14.39
CA CYS A 5 8.80 13.15 13.38
C CYS A 5 9.01 12.03 12.38
N SER A 6 8.84 10.79 12.83
CA SER A 6 8.69 9.62 11.94
C SER A 6 7.20 9.44 11.67
N SER A 7 6.70 9.92 10.52
CA SER A 7 5.34 9.60 10.06
C SER A 7 5.43 8.47 9.04
N LEU A 8 5.56 7.24 9.53
CA LEU A 8 5.22 6.03 8.78
C LEU A 8 3.72 5.80 8.97
N VAL A 9 2.93 5.90 7.91
CA VAL A 9 1.49 5.60 7.97
C VAL A 9 1.28 4.19 7.43
N ILE A 10 1.13 3.25 8.38
CA ILE A 10 0.67 1.89 8.12
C ILE A 10 -0.86 1.91 8.25
N ALA A 11 -1.58 1.81 7.14
CA ALA A 11 -3.03 1.60 7.14
C ALA A 11 -3.30 0.11 6.88
N VAL A 12 -3.62 -0.65 7.93
CA VAL A 12 -3.92 -2.08 7.86
C VAL A 12 -5.34 -2.31 8.36
N ALA A 13 -6.21 -2.89 7.54
CA ALA A 13 -7.54 -3.34 7.95
C ALA A 13 -7.48 -4.82 8.38
N GLY A 14 -7.95 -5.08 9.61
CA GLY A 14 -8.23 -6.42 10.12
C GLY A 14 -9.64 -6.47 10.68
N CYS A 15 -10.53 -7.22 10.03
CA CYS A 15 -11.86 -7.53 10.54
C CYS A 15 -11.79 -8.72 11.53
N ILE A 16 -11.92 -8.51 12.85
CA ILE A 16 -12.61 -9.45 13.78
C ILE A 16 -13.20 -8.70 14.99
N LEU A 17 -14.50 -8.90 15.24
CA LEU A 17 -15.22 -8.61 16.48
C LEU A 17 -14.65 -9.39 17.68
N SER A 18 -14.19 -8.73 18.74
CA SER A 18 -14.25 -9.27 20.11
C SER A 18 -13.84 -8.23 21.16
N SER A 19 -14.79 -7.86 22.02
CA SER A 19 -14.61 -7.03 23.22
C SER A 19 -13.67 -7.66 24.24
N SER A 20 -12.72 -6.88 24.77
CA SER A 20 -12.36 -6.81 26.21
C SER A 20 -11.26 -5.76 26.43
N ALA A 21 -11.54 -4.79 27.31
CA ALA A 21 -10.58 -3.80 27.78
C ALA A 21 -9.63 -4.40 28.82
N LEU A 22 -8.31 -4.12 28.74
CA LEU A 22 -7.49 -3.83 29.91
C LEU A 22 -6.11 -3.23 29.59
N VAL A 23 -5.82 -2.19 30.39
CA VAL A 23 -4.69 -1.27 30.52
C VAL A 23 -3.29 -1.93 30.54
N VAL A 24 -2.30 -1.34 29.85
CA VAL A 24 -0.87 -1.44 30.23
C VAL A 24 -0.11 -0.12 29.97
N ASN A 25 0.70 0.24 30.95
CA ASN A 25 1.53 1.45 31.08
C ASN A 25 2.58 1.64 29.97
N ALA A 26 2.87 2.92 29.73
CA ALA A 26 3.89 3.43 28.82
C ALA A 26 5.32 3.02 29.22
N PHE A 27 6.06 2.42 28.27
CA PHE A 27 7.52 2.46 28.21
C PHE A 27 7.97 2.51 26.74
N SER A 28 8.97 3.36 26.51
CA SER A 28 9.52 3.82 25.23
C SER A 28 10.48 2.80 24.58
N SER A 29 10.16 2.36 23.36
CA SER A 29 11.08 1.91 22.29
C SER A 29 10.28 1.75 20.98
N PRO A 30 10.83 2.05 19.79
CA PRO A 30 10.11 1.85 18.53
C PRO A 30 10.20 0.35 18.18
N ALA A 31 9.24 -0.41 18.66
CA ALA A 31 9.00 -1.77 18.18
C ALA A 31 8.10 -1.69 16.95
N ALA A 32 8.57 -2.21 15.81
CA ALA A 32 7.71 -2.53 14.68
C ALA A 32 6.60 -3.47 15.18
N PHE A 33 5.35 -3.04 15.05
CA PHE A 33 4.19 -3.82 15.48
C PHE A 33 3.59 -4.52 14.25
N VAL A 34 3.76 -5.84 14.19
CA VAL A 34 3.14 -6.70 13.18
C VAL A 34 1.81 -7.21 13.74
N VAL A 35 0.70 -6.89 13.07
CA VAL A 35 -0.58 -7.58 13.28
C VAL A 35 -0.63 -8.77 12.32
N SER A 36 -0.56 -9.99 12.87
CA SER A 36 -0.77 -11.23 12.13
C SER A 36 -2.11 -11.82 12.54
N ASN A 37 -3.01 -12.03 11.58
CA ASN A 37 -4.28 -12.70 11.84
C ASN A 37 -4.05 -14.22 11.67
N ARG A 38 -3.98 -14.97 12.78
CA ARG A 38 -3.97 -16.44 12.72
C ARG A 38 -5.39 -16.94 12.47
N VAL A 39 -5.72 -17.28 11.22
CA VAL A 39 -6.76 -18.28 10.97
C VAL A 39 -6.12 -19.66 11.14
N ALA A 40 -6.29 -20.24 12.32
CA ALA A 40 -5.93 -21.64 12.55
C ALA A 40 -6.90 -22.54 11.77
N PHE A 41 -6.51 -22.98 10.57
CA PHE A 41 -7.17 -24.09 9.90
C PHE A 41 -6.84 -25.38 10.64
N GLY A 42 -7.69 -25.72 11.62
CA GLY A 42 -7.66 -27.01 12.30
C GLY A 42 -7.93 -28.12 11.30
N ARG A 43 -7.01 -29.09 11.24
CA ARG A 43 -7.23 -30.38 10.54
C ARG A 43 -8.49 -31.03 11.10
N PRO A 44 -9.43 -31.55 10.29
CA PRO A 44 -10.50 -32.35 10.83
C PRO A 44 -9.92 -33.70 11.26
N ALA A 45 -10.02 -33.99 12.55
CA ALA A 45 -9.85 -35.33 13.07
C ALA A 45 -11.01 -36.21 12.58
N LEU A 46 -10.67 -37.39 12.08
CA LEU A 46 -11.60 -38.42 11.65
C LEU A 46 -12.41 -38.93 12.85
N SER A 47 -13.72 -38.74 12.82
CA SER A 47 -14.66 -39.46 13.70
C SER A 47 -15.99 -39.68 12.98
N THR A 48 -16.30 -40.96 12.77
CA THR A 48 -17.60 -41.52 12.41
C THR A 48 -18.65 -41.21 13.47
N ASP A 49 -19.79 -40.63 13.09
CA ASP A 49 -21.12 -41.25 13.23
C ASP A 49 -22.24 -40.28 12.81
N GLY A 50 -23.28 -40.85 12.21
CA GLY A 50 -24.41 -40.11 11.64
C GLY A 50 -25.41 -39.60 12.67
N SER A 51 -26.02 -38.45 12.37
CA SER A 51 -27.46 -38.22 12.50
C SER A 51 -27.82 -36.85 11.94
N SER A 52 -28.90 -36.82 11.18
CA SER A 52 -29.49 -35.65 10.55
C SER A 52 -29.97 -34.64 11.59
N SER A 53 -29.43 -33.42 11.54
CA SER A 53 -30.14 -32.24 12.06
C SER A 53 -29.85 -31.04 11.17
N SER A 54 -30.93 -30.38 10.76
CA SER A 54 -31.00 -29.24 9.86
C SER A 54 -30.23 -28.03 10.41
N SER A 55 -29.11 -27.68 9.80
CA SER A 55 -28.37 -26.45 10.05
C SER A 55 -28.67 -25.42 8.95
N SER A 56 -29.64 -24.54 9.22
CA SER A 56 -29.93 -23.34 8.43
C SER A 56 -28.92 -22.20 8.69
N ALA A 57 -27.65 -22.54 8.86
CA ALA A 57 -26.57 -21.59 9.07
C ALA A 57 -25.36 -22.11 8.31
N LEU A 58 -24.67 -21.22 7.58
CA LEU A 58 -23.54 -21.44 6.65
C LEU A 58 -23.87 -21.48 5.14
N HIS A 59 -24.94 -20.82 4.68
CA HIS A 59 -25.19 -20.66 3.23
C HIS A 59 -24.86 -19.27 2.66
N LEU A 60 -24.34 -18.34 3.48
CA LEU A 60 -24.07 -16.96 3.04
C LEU A 60 -22.65 -16.75 2.49
N PHE A 61 -21.65 -17.51 2.97
CA PHE A 61 -20.26 -17.38 2.49
C PHE A 61 -19.90 -18.34 1.35
N GLY A 62 -20.70 -19.37 1.07
CA GLY A 62 -20.41 -20.33 -0.01
C GLY A 62 -20.79 -19.85 -1.42
N LYS A 63 -21.63 -18.83 -1.54
CA LYS A 63 -22.13 -18.34 -2.85
C LYS A 63 -21.43 -17.09 -3.38
N MET A 64 -20.67 -16.37 -2.54
CA MET A 64 -19.95 -15.17 -2.97
C MET A 64 -18.62 -15.47 -3.68
N PHE A 65 -18.14 -16.72 -3.61
CA PHE A 65 -16.87 -17.15 -4.21
C PHE A 65 -17.05 -18.15 -5.36
N GLU A 66 -18.29 -18.48 -5.75
CA GLU A 66 -18.56 -19.39 -6.89
C GLU A 66 -18.78 -18.62 -8.21
N GLU A 67 -19.08 -17.32 -8.11
CA GLU A 67 -19.28 -16.39 -9.23
C GLU A 67 -18.14 -15.36 -9.19
N ALA A 68 -17.51 -15.08 -10.35
CA ALA A 68 -16.44 -14.10 -10.41
C ALA A 68 -16.94 -12.75 -9.87
N GLY A 69 -16.15 -12.12 -8.99
CA GLY A 69 -16.44 -10.77 -8.54
C GLY A 69 -16.39 -9.77 -9.72
N PRO A 70 -16.77 -8.51 -9.51
CA PRO A 70 -16.81 -7.51 -10.58
C PRO A 70 -15.44 -7.27 -11.24
N LEU A 71 -14.34 -7.57 -10.55
CA LEU A 71 -12.96 -7.48 -11.04
C LEU A 71 -12.38 -8.83 -11.51
N GLY A 72 -13.20 -9.88 -11.57
CA GLY A 72 -12.77 -11.23 -11.95
C GLY A 72 -12.55 -12.15 -10.74
N LYS A 73 -11.71 -13.17 -10.93
CA LYS A 73 -11.47 -14.23 -9.93
C LYS A 73 -10.11 -14.11 -9.28
N GLY A 74 -9.97 -14.68 -8.09
CA GLY A 74 -8.71 -14.68 -7.36
C GLY A 74 -8.36 -13.34 -6.73
N ILE A 75 -7.07 -13.14 -6.48
CA ILE A 75 -6.53 -11.98 -5.77
C ILE A 75 -5.24 -11.57 -6.49
N THR A 76 -5.11 -10.29 -6.80
CA THR A 76 -3.87 -9.72 -7.34
C THR A 76 -3.18 -8.89 -6.28
N VAL A 77 -1.91 -9.19 -6.04
CA VAL A 77 -1.01 -8.34 -5.24
C VAL A 77 -0.20 -7.51 -6.22
N GLY A 78 -0.19 -6.19 -6.05
CA GLY A 78 0.50 -5.27 -6.93
C GLY A 78 1.40 -4.31 -6.15
N LYS A 79 2.52 -3.93 -6.76
CA LYS A 79 3.41 -2.86 -6.32
C LYS A 79 3.59 -1.86 -7.47
N ILE A 80 3.44 -0.58 -7.18
CA ILE A 80 3.69 0.51 -8.13
C ILE A 80 4.61 1.52 -7.45
N GLN A 81 5.65 1.96 -8.16
CA GLN A 81 6.56 3.00 -7.69
C GLN A 81 6.68 4.09 -8.75
N VAL A 82 6.60 5.34 -8.32
CA VAL A 82 6.76 6.51 -9.19
C VAL A 82 7.70 7.49 -8.53
N ALA A 83 8.79 7.82 -9.21
CA ALA A 83 9.67 8.91 -8.83
C ALA A 83 9.31 10.16 -9.63
N LEU A 84 9.23 11.30 -8.96
CA LEU A 84 8.90 12.59 -9.55
C LEU A 84 9.72 13.72 -8.95
N PHE A 85 10.03 14.73 -9.76
CA PHE A 85 10.65 15.94 -9.26
C PHE A 85 9.67 16.76 -8.42
N SER A 86 10.12 17.25 -7.28
CA SER A 86 9.35 18.12 -6.41
C SER A 86 10.19 19.34 -6.08
N THR A 87 9.89 20.43 -6.78
CA THR A 87 10.51 21.75 -6.58
C THR A 87 9.90 22.53 -5.43
N ASP A 88 8.64 22.22 -5.09
CA ASP A 88 7.92 22.79 -3.94
C ASP A 88 7.81 21.75 -2.82
N ARG A 89 7.83 22.23 -1.57
CA ARG A 89 7.70 21.48 -0.32
C ARG A 89 6.60 22.02 0.59
N SER A 90 5.76 22.91 0.05
CA SER A 90 4.58 23.41 0.73
C SER A 90 3.54 22.30 0.96
N SER A 91 2.48 22.63 1.69
CA SER A 91 1.31 21.75 1.84
C SER A 91 0.62 21.41 0.51
N SER A 92 0.89 22.16 -0.55
CA SER A 92 0.37 21.90 -1.90
C SER A 92 1.29 21.03 -2.76
N SER A 93 2.50 20.72 -2.28
CA SER A 93 3.41 19.76 -2.91
C SER A 93 2.83 18.33 -2.86
N ILE A 94 3.45 17.42 -3.61
CA ILE A 94 3.08 16.00 -3.54
C ILE A 94 3.21 15.47 -2.10
N ASN A 95 4.27 15.86 -1.37
CA ASN A 95 4.48 15.45 0.02
C ASN A 95 3.37 15.98 0.93
N GLY A 96 3.03 17.27 0.82
CA GLY A 96 1.97 17.88 1.61
C GLY A 96 0.60 17.27 1.34
N LEU A 97 0.33 16.93 0.07
CA LEU A 97 -0.89 16.22 -0.32
C LEU A 97 -0.92 14.81 0.30
N LEU A 98 0.14 14.02 0.12
CA LEU A 98 0.24 12.66 0.67
C LEU A 98 0.08 12.67 2.19
N GLU A 99 0.78 13.58 2.87
CA GLU A 99 0.71 13.73 4.33
C GLU A 99 -0.70 14.14 4.80
N SER A 100 -1.37 15.04 4.07
CA SER A 100 -2.76 15.42 4.36
C SER A 100 -3.73 14.26 4.17
N LYS A 101 -3.53 13.42 3.14
CA LYS A 101 -4.39 12.27 2.86
C LYS A 101 -4.18 11.17 3.89
N ALA A 102 -2.93 10.89 4.25
CA ALA A 102 -2.57 9.89 5.24
C ALA A 102 -3.06 10.23 6.66
N ARG A 103 -3.21 11.53 6.99
CA ARG A 103 -3.84 11.95 8.26
C ARG A 103 -5.37 11.85 8.27
N ALA A 104 -5.98 11.87 7.09
CA ALA A 104 -7.42 11.84 6.92
C ALA A 104 -7.97 10.43 6.65
N SER A 105 -7.10 9.44 6.46
CA SER A 105 -7.49 8.04 6.24
C SER A 105 -7.88 7.36 7.54
N GLY A 106 -8.94 6.57 7.49
CA GLY A 106 -9.27 5.57 8.51
C GLY A 106 -9.00 4.16 8.00
N ASN A 107 -9.57 3.17 8.68
CA ASN A 107 -9.26 1.75 8.48
C ASN A 107 -10.41 0.97 7.80
N SER A 108 -11.41 1.66 7.26
CA SER A 108 -12.47 1.01 6.48
C SER A 108 -12.07 0.82 5.02
N ASN A 109 -12.60 -0.21 4.36
CA ASN A 109 -12.34 -0.47 2.94
C ASN A 109 -12.63 0.76 2.06
N TYR A 110 -13.73 1.46 2.33
CA TYR A 110 -14.07 2.72 1.66
C TYR A 110 -13.00 3.81 1.83
N GLU A 111 -12.44 3.97 3.03
CA GLU A 111 -11.38 4.95 3.29
C GLU A 111 -10.05 4.55 2.66
N LEU A 112 -9.72 3.25 2.63
CA LEU A 112 -8.56 2.72 1.93
C LEU A 112 -8.70 2.96 0.42
N ALA A 113 -9.84 2.62 -0.16
CA ALA A 113 -10.17 2.87 -1.56
C ALA A 113 -10.07 4.35 -1.92
N ARG A 114 -10.60 5.21 -1.05
CA ARG A 114 -10.48 6.66 -1.22
C ARG A 114 -9.03 7.13 -1.15
N LEU A 115 -8.24 6.64 -0.20
CA LEU A 115 -6.82 6.96 -0.09
C LEU A 115 -6.07 6.55 -1.36
N THR A 116 -6.23 5.30 -1.80
CA THR A 116 -5.60 4.78 -3.03
C THR A 116 -5.96 5.62 -4.25
N ASN A 117 -7.26 5.93 -4.42
CA ASN A 117 -7.74 6.77 -5.51
C ASN A 117 -7.13 8.17 -5.46
N ASP A 118 -7.17 8.82 -4.29
CA ASP A 118 -6.63 10.17 -4.08
C ASP A 118 -5.12 10.22 -4.41
N VAL A 119 -4.35 9.21 -3.98
CA VAL A 119 -2.91 9.11 -4.26
C VAL A 119 -2.64 8.89 -5.75
N CYS A 120 -3.34 7.95 -6.39
CA CYS A 120 -3.18 7.69 -7.82
C CYS A 120 -3.52 8.94 -8.66
N LEU A 121 -4.61 9.63 -8.33
CA LEU A 121 -5.00 10.87 -9.01
C LEU A 121 -4.01 12.01 -8.77
N ALA A 122 -3.44 12.11 -7.56
CA ALA A 122 -2.39 13.09 -7.28
C ALA A 122 -1.15 12.85 -8.13
N LEU A 123 -0.71 11.59 -8.26
CA LEU A 123 0.41 11.20 -9.12
C LEU A 123 0.11 11.48 -10.60
N LEU A 124 -1.09 11.14 -11.09
CA LEU A 124 -1.51 11.39 -12.47
C LEU A 124 -1.54 12.88 -12.82
N ARG A 125 -2.02 13.74 -11.89
CA ARG A 125 -2.00 15.20 -12.04
C ARG A 125 -0.59 15.79 -12.11
N LYS A 126 0.40 15.06 -11.60
CA LYS A 126 1.82 15.41 -11.59
C LYS A 126 2.62 14.62 -12.63
N SER A 127 1.96 14.08 -13.66
CA SER A 127 2.64 13.24 -14.65
C SER A 127 3.75 13.96 -15.43
N ASP A 128 3.66 15.27 -15.62
CA ASP A 128 4.72 16.05 -16.26
C ASP A 128 6.03 16.11 -15.43
N ASP A 129 5.95 15.84 -14.13
CA ASP A 129 7.09 15.84 -13.20
C ASP A 129 7.71 14.43 -13.00
N TRP A 130 7.15 13.39 -13.63
CA TRP A 130 7.65 12.02 -13.48
C TRP A 130 9.06 11.84 -14.08
N VAL A 131 9.88 11.05 -13.39
CA VAL A 131 11.27 10.77 -13.76
C VAL A 131 11.45 9.29 -14.06
N SER A 132 10.94 8.43 -13.19
CA SER A 132 11.03 6.99 -13.32
C SER A 132 9.83 6.31 -12.72
N ALA A 133 9.51 5.11 -13.17
CA ALA A 133 8.48 4.28 -12.58
C ALA A 133 8.84 2.80 -12.62
N HIS A 134 8.10 2.01 -11.87
CA HIS A 134 8.17 0.56 -11.86
C HIS A 134 6.82 0.00 -11.40
N SER A 135 6.43 -1.14 -11.94
CA SER A 135 5.32 -1.91 -11.41
C SER A 135 5.60 -3.41 -11.50
N GLU A 136 5.06 -4.14 -10.53
CA GLU A 136 5.15 -5.59 -10.43
C GLU A 136 3.85 -6.11 -9.81
N SER A 137 3.41 -7.30 -10.22
CA SER A 137 2.24 -7.94 -9.65
C SER A 137 2.30 -9.45 -9.72
N GLU A 138 1.59 -10.10 -8.82
CA GLU A 138 1.39 -11.55 -8.83
C GLU A 138 -0.08 -11.86 -8.55
N TRP A 139 -0.64 -12.79 -9.33
CA TRP A 139 -2.01 -13.25 -9.18
C TRP A 139 -2.05 -14.58 -8.43
N PHE A 140 -2.99 -14.67 -7.50
CA PHE A 140 -3.24 -15.84 -6.67
C PHE A 140 -4.67 -16.33 -6.92
N SER A 141 -4.81 -17.65 -7.04
CA SER A 141 -6.14 -18.25 -7.04
C SER A 141 -6.84 -18.05 -5.69
N GLU A 142 -8.17 -18.14 -5.66
CA GLU A 142 -8.98 -17.99 -4.43
C GLU A 142 -8.57 -18.97 -3.31
N ASN A 143 -8.02 -20.13 -3.68
CA ASN A 143 -7.55 -21.13 -2.73
C ASN A 143 -6.18 -20.80 -2.11
N ASP A 144 -5.52 -19.74 -2.58
CA ASP A 144 -4.18 -19.32 -2.17
C ASP A 144 -4.18 -17.88 -1.62
N ALA A 145 -5.26 -17.47 -0.97
CA ALA A 145 -5.34 -16.16 -0.32
C ALA A 145 -4.24 -15.93 0.73
N GLY A 146 -3.77 -17.01 1.39
CA GLY A 146 -2.63 -16.92 2.30
C GLY A 146 -1.31 -16.61 1.61
N GLY A 147 -1.13 -17.04 0.35
CA GLY A 147 0.01 -16.66 -0.49
C GLY A 147 -0.01 -15.17 -0.83
N ALA A 148 -1.18 -14.65 -1.22
CA ALA A 148 -1.40 -13.23 -1.50
C ALA A 148 -1.07 -12.36 -0.27
N GLU A 149 -1.66 -12.66 0.89
CA GLU A 149 -1.40 -11.94 2.15
C GLU A 149 0.09 -11.99 2.52
N SER A 150 0.74 -13.15 2.35
CA SER A 150 2.16 -13.30 2.63
C SER A 150 3.03 -12.46 1.69
N LEU A 151 2.69 -12.37 0.41
CA LEU A 151 3.43 -11.55 -0.56
C LEU A 151 3.24 -10.06 -0.28
N PHE A 152 1.99 -9.63 -0.04
CA PHE A 152 1.67 -8.25 0.34
C PHE A 152 2.50 -7.82 1.55
N ASN A 153 2.46 -8.61 2.63
CA ASN A 153 3.24 -8.33 3.84
C ASN A 153 4.75 -8.31 3.56
N ASN A 154 5.25 -9.18 2.68
CA ASN A 154 6.66 -9.20 2.31
C ASN A 154 7.07 -7.90 1.61
N TRP A 155 6.29 -7.46 0.63
CA TRP A 155 6.53 -6.23 -0.12
C TRP A 155 6.39 -4.98 0.75
N ALA A 156 5.33 -4.90 1.56
CA ALA A 156 5.12 -3.83 2.52
C ALA A 156 6.31 -3.68 3.48
N ASN A 157 6.75 -4.79 4.10
CA ASN A 157 7.90 -4.77 5.01
C ASN A 157 9.22 -4.39 4.31
N LYS A 158 9.43 -4.85 3.07
CA LYS A 158 10.61 -4.48 2.27
C LYS A 158 10.65 -2.99 1.96
N GLU A 159 9.50 -2.40 1.59
CA GLU A 159 9.41 -0.96 1.35
C GLU A 159 9.59 -0.18 2.67
N ALA A 160 8.92 -0.60 3.75
CA ALA A 160 9.05 0.02 5.07
C ALA A 160 10.51 0.04 5.59
N ALA A 161 11.30 -0.99 5.31
CA ALA A 161 12.70 -1.05 5.72
C ALA A 161 13.59 0.05 5.08
N LYS A 162 13.15 0.66 3.97
CA LYS A 162 13.86 1.76 3.31
C LYS A 162 13.76 3.09 4.09
N PHE A 163 12.84 3.18 5.06
CA PHE A 163 12.54 4.40 5.82
C PHE A 163 13.38 4.57 7.09
N GLU A 164 14.27 3.62 7.39
CA GLU A 164 15.21 3.74 8.52
C GLU A 164 16.41 4.65 8.20
N LYS A 165 16.54 5.10 6.94
CA LYS A 165 17.68 5.87 6.43
C LYS A 165 17.37 7.37 6.44
N GLU A 166 18.22 8.14 7.11
CA GLU A 166 18.21 9.61 7.09
C GLU A 166 18.92 10.12 5.82
N TYR A 167 18.26 10.97 5.04
CA TYR A 167 18.82 11.54 3.80
C TYR A 167 19.42 12.92 4.05
N ILE A 168 20.72 12.95 4.36
CA ILE A 168 21.43 14.18 4.71
C ILE A 168 21.79 14.98 3.45
N PRO A 169 21.39 16.27 3.34
CA PRO A 169 21.83 17.14 2.25
C PRO A 169 23.36 17.26 2.21
N LYS A 170 23.95 17.40 1.01
CA LYS A 170 25.40 17.58 0.88
C LYS A 170 25.82 18.91 1.53
N PRO A 171 26.87 18.93 2.37
CA PRO A 171 27.37 20.18 2.95
C PRO A 171 27.91 21.09 1.85
N GLY A 172 27.37 22.31 1.75
CA GLY A 172 27.76 23.32 0.76
C GLY A 172 26.71 23.70 -0.29
N SER A 173 25.49 23.14 -0.24
CA SER A 173 24.35 23.76 -0.91
C SER A 173 23.84 24.92 -0.06
N ASP A 174 24.41 26.11 -0.27
CA ASP A 174 23.99 27.37 0.36
C ASP A 174 22.59 27.85 -0.13
N GLU A 175 21.70 26.93 -0.51
CA GLU A 175 20.32 27.27 -0.82
C GLU A 175 19.58 27.45 0.51
N GLU A 176 19.56 28.69 0.97
CA GLU A 176 18.74 29.18 2.07
C GLU A 176 17.25 29.11 1.63
N GLY A 177 16.70 27.89 1.63
CA GLY A 177 15.38 27.55 1.09
C GLY A 177 15.20 26.03 1.05
N ASN A 178 13.96 25.55 0.91
CA ASN A 178 13.68 24.12 0.87
C ASN A 178 14.07 23.55 -0.52
N PRO A 179 15.18 22.79 -0.64
CA PRO A 179 15.76 22.47 -1.94
C PRO A 179 14.87 21.50 -2.76
N ALA A 180 14.95 21.64 -4.08
CA ALA A 180 14.31 20.69 -4.99
C ALA A 180 14.87 19.27 -4.74
N THR A 181 13.97 18.28 -4.71
CA THR A 181 14.31 16.87 -4.49
C THR A 181 13.49 16.01 -5.42
N THR A 182 13.93 14.79 -5.62
CA THR A 182 13.07 13.74 -6.16
C THR A 182 12.31 13.07 -5.03
N VAL A 183 11.01 12.85 -5.22
CA VAL A 183 10.17 12.07 -4.31
C VAL A 183 9.89 10.74 -4.98
N VAL A 184 10.05 9.64 -4.26
CA VAL A 184 9.60 8.31 -4.69
C VAL A 184 8.37 7.95 -3.89
N VAL A 185 7.28 7.61 -4.58
CA VAL A 185 6.03 7.13 -3.98
C VAL A 185 5.85 5.66 -4.35
N SER A 186 5.80 4.79 -3.34
CA SER A 186 5.52 3.35 -3.49
C SER A 186 4.10 3.06 -3.00
N ILE A 187 3.31 2.33 -3.79
CA ILE A 187 1.98 1.83 -3.45
C ILE A 187 2.05 0.31 -3.51
N VAL A 188 1.76 -0.37 -2.41
CA VAL A 188 1.59 -1.83 -2.33
C VAL A 188 0.12 -2.09 -2.09
N VAL A 189 -0.48 -2.98 -2.88
CA VAL A 189 -1.92 -3.24 -2.85
C VAL A 189 -2.22 -4.73 -2.95
N GLU A 190 -3.26 -5.16 -2.24
CA GLU A 190 -3.94 -6.44 -2.44
C GLU A 190 -5.38 -6.16 -2.86
N ILE A 191 -5.76 -6.61 -4.06
CA ILE A 191 -7.07 -6.36 -4.66
C ILE A 191 -7.68 -7.66 -5.18
N LEU A 192 -8.98 -7.86 -4.97
CA LEU A 192 -9.72 -9.00 -5.49
C LEU A 192 -9.82 -8.93 -7.02
N GLY A 193 -9.75 -10.09 -7.66
CA GLY A 193 -9.83 -10.23 -9.11
C GLY A 193 -8.48 -10.17 -9.83
N ASP A 194 -8.55 -10.24 -11.16
CA ASP A 194 -7.42 -10.29 -12.10
C ASP A 194 -7.49 -9.18 -13.16
N SER A 195 -8.50 -8.31 -13.11
CA SER A 195 -8.69 -7.25 -14.11
C SER A 195 -7.75 -6.06 -13.94
N THR A 196 -7.27 -5.81 -12.72
CA THR A 196 -6.44 -4.65 -12.39
C THR A 196 -5.09 -4.74 -13.10
N LYS A 197 -4.78 -3.74 -13.93
CA LYS A 197 -3.54 -3.73 -14.72
C LYS A 197 -2.37 -3.21 -13.91
N PHE A 198 -1.33 -4.03 -13.79
CA PHE A 198 -0.04 -3.64 -13.25
C PHE A 198 1.10 -3.71 -14.26
N ASP A 199 0.86 -4.19 -15.48
CA ASP A 199 1.90 -4.23 -16.51
C ASP A 199 2.09 -2.87 -17.17
N GLY A 200 3.34 -2.46 -17.37
CA GLY A 200 3.68 -1.32 -18.22
C GLY A 200 4.26 -0.10 -17.52
N ALA A 201 4.17 0.03 -16.20
CA ALA A 201 4.82 1.14 -15.51
C ALA A 201 6.34 0.98 -15.55
N GLY A 202 7.05 2.06 -15.88
CA GLY A 202 8.50 2.04 -16.12
C GLY A 202 8.91 1.68 -17.55
N TYR A 203 8.06 0.99 -18.33
CA TYR A 203 8.34 0.71 -19.74
C TYR A 203 7.98 1.86 -20.67
N SER A 204 6.93 2.61 -20.33
CA SER A 204 6.52 3.80 -21.08
C SER A 204 5.70 4.74 -20.21
N PHE A 205 5.72 6.02 -20.56
CA PHE A 205 4.87 7.03 -19.94
C PHE A 205 3.37 6.67 -20.00
N THR A 206 2.91 6.15 -21.15
CA THR A 206 1.52 5.70 -21.32
C THR A 206 1.21 4.49 -20.43
N GLY A 207 2.10 3.50 -20.36
CA GLY A 207 1.94 2.32 -19.50
C GLY A 207 1.81 2.70 -18.03
N THR A 208 2.65 3.62 -17.54
CA THR A 208 2.54 4.14 -16.17
C THR A 208 1.21 4.82 -15.91
N LYS A 209 0.68 5.58 -16.89
CA LYS A 209 -0.66 6.20 -16.79
C LYS A 209 -1.77 5.16 -16.74
N GLU A 210 -1.69 4.12 -17.57
CA GLU A 210 -2.68 3.04 -17.61
C GLU A 210 -2.73 2.28 -16.29
N VAL A 211 -1.57 1.93 -15.72
CA VAL A 211 -1.48 1.24 -14.43
C VAL A 211 -2.10 2.08 -13.30
N LEU A 212 -1.70 3.36 -13.16
CA LEU A 212 -2.28 4.24 -12.13
C LEU A 212 -3.77 4.50 -12.35
N SER A 213 -4.22 4.59 -13.61
CA SER A 213 -5.64 4.81 -13.93
C SER A 213 -6.49 3.56 -13.66
N SER A 214 -5.96 2.36 -13.95
CA SER A 214 -6.60 1.09 -13.62
C SER A 214 -6.77 0.99 -12.11
N LEU A 215 -5.69 1.12 -11.34
CA LEU A 215 -5.76 1.03 -9.88
C LEU A 215 -6.70 2.07 -9.27
N ALA A 216 -6.69 3.32 -9.77
CA ALA A 216 -7.58 4.37 -9.28
C ALA A 216 -9.07 4.06 -9.52
N ALA A 217 -9.41 3.36 -10.60
CA ALA A 217 -10.77 2.97 -10.92
C ALA A 217 -11.18 1.69 -10.18
N ASP A 218 -10.33 0.67 -10.21
CA ASP A 218 -10.61 -0.67 -9.69
C ASP A 218 -10.70 -0.68 -8.17
N CYS A 219 -9.94 0.18 -7.47
CA CYS A 219 -10.02 0.30 -6.02
C CYS A 219 -11.36 0.90 -5.54
N GLN A 220 -12.14 1.55 -6.41
CA GLN A 220 -13.45 2.14 -6.06
C GLN A 220 -14.62 1.19 -6.35
N VAL A 221 -14.37 0.02 -6.95
CA VAL A 221 -15.41 -0.95 -7.28
C VAL A 221 -16.03 -1.49 -5.99
N GLU A 222 -17.36 -1.59 -6.00
CA GLU A 222 -18.17 -1.98 -4.83
C GLU A 222 -17.83 -1.15 -3.57
N ASP A 223 -17.71 0.17 -3.75
CA ASP A 223 -17.37 1.13 -2.68
C ASP A 223 -16.08 0.78 -1.92
N GLY A 224 -15.16 0.06 -2.58
CA GLY A 224 -13.88 -0.36 -2.02
C GLY A 224 -13.84 -1.79 -1.50
N ASP A 225 -14.93 -2.56 -1.56
CA ASP A 225 -14.97 -3.93 -1.05
C ASP A 225 -14.05 -4.89 -1.79
N CYS A 226 -13.62 -4.55 -3.01
CA CYS A 226 -12.60 -5.31 -3.73
C CYS A 226 -11.17 -5.05 -3.24
N LEU A 227 -10.92 -3.99 -2.46
CA LEU A 227 -9.59 -3.63 -1.98
C LEU A 227 -9.35 -4.25 -0.58
N ASN A 228 -8.56 -5.32 -0.51
CA ASN A 228 -8.28 -6.00 0.75
C ASN A 228 -7.29 -5.20 1.62
N ALA A 229 -6.23 -4.68 1.01
CA ALA A 229 -5.18 -3.94 1.71
C ALA A 229 -4.48 -2.95 0.79
N VAL A 230 -3.99 -1.85 1.36
CA VAL A 230 -3.10 -0.91 0.68
C VAL A 230 -2.13 -0.28 1.67
N GLU A 231 -0.87 -0.17 1.28
CA GLU A 231 0.13 0.64 1.98
C GLU A 231 0.78 1.62 1.00
N VAL A 232 0.92 2.87 1.44
CA VAL A 232 1.48 3.96 0.66
C VAL A 232 2.69 4.52 1.40
N PHE A 233 3.82 4.54 0.71
CA PHE A 233 5.12 4.96 1.21
C PHE A 233 5.63 6.11 0.35
N TRP A 234 6.29 7.12 0.94
CA TRP A 234 6.95 8.15 0.16
C TRP A 234 8.23 8.67 0.80
N THR A 235 9.30 8.77 0.00
CA THR A 235 10.62 9.23 0.43
C THR A 235 11.07 10.41 -0.44
N PRO A 236 11.63 11.49 0.14
CA PRO A 236 11.81 11.73 1.56
C PRO A 236 10.49 12.07 2.28
N SER A 237 10.35 11.64 3.53
CA SER A 237 9.20 11.98 4.37
C SER A 237 9.41 13.27 5.15
N ASP A 238 10.66 13.59 5.53
CA ASP A 238 10.98 14.84 6.20
C ASP A 238 11.13 15.96 5.15
N PRO A 239 10.54 17.15 5.37
CA PRO A 239 10.66 18.27 4.43
C PRO A 239 12.07 18.84 4.28
N ASN A 240 13.03 18.51 5.15
CA ASN A 240 14.42 18.99 5.09
C ASN A 240 15.37 17.96 4.45
N GLU A 241 14.87 16.76 4.14
CA GLU A 241 15.64 15.71 3.50
C GLU A 241 15.65 15.87 1.99
N VAL A 242 16.78 15.48 1.38
CA VAL A 242 16.96 15.52 -0.07
C VAL A 242 17.42 14.15 -0.54
N LEU A 243 16.58 13.53 -1.35
CA LEU A 243 16.87 12.28 -2.03
C LEU A 243 17.60 12.59 -3.34
N THR A 244 18.87 12.18 -3.42
CA THR A 244 19.70 12.39 -4.62
C THR A 244 19.49 11.27 -5.64
N ASN A 245 19.89 11.50 -6.90
CA ASN A 245 19.86 10.44 -7.92
C ASN A 245 20.68 9.21 -7.53
N GLN A 246 21.77 9.39 -6.76
CA GLN A 246 22.57 8.27 -6.28
C GLN A 246 21.81 7.44 -5.25
N ASP A 247 21.02 8.07 -4.39
CA ASP A 247 20.19 7.39 -3.42
C ASP A 247 19.09 6.58 -4.11
N ILE A 248 18.46 7.15 -5.15
CA ILE A 248 17.48 6.42 -5.97
C ILE A 248 18.08 5.16 -6.58
N ILE A 249 19.28 5.25 -7.15
CA ILE A 249 19.95 4.08 -7.76
C ILE A 249 20.26 3.00 -6.72
N ILE A 250 20.56 3.37 -5.47
CA ILE A 250 20.91 2.42 -4.41
C ILE A 250 19.67 1.81 -3.78
N ASP A 251 18.69 2.64 -3.42
CA ASP A 251 17.55 2.24 -2.59
C ASP A 251 16.33 1.81 -3.42
N PHE A 252 16.27 2.21 -4.70
CA PHE A 252 15.20 1.88 -5.65
C PHE A 252 15.76 1.42 -7.01
N PRO A 253 16.61 0.37 -7.04
CA PRO A 253 17.25 -0.13 -8.26
C PRO A 253 16.26 -0.64 -9.32
N GLU A 254 15.02 -0.94 -8.94
CA GLU A 254 13.95 -1.39 -9.82
C GLU A 254 13.34 -0.28 -10.68
N LEU A 255 13.53 1.00 -10.31
CA LEU A 255 12.97 2.13 -11.04
C LEU A 255 13.61 2.30 -12.43
N ILE A 256 12.76 2.45 -13.44
CA ILE A 256 13.16 2.65 -14.84
C ILE A 256 12.80 4.07 -15.26
N THR A 257 13.76 4.80 -15.85
CA THR A 257 13.55 6.16 -16.38
C THR A 257 12.51 6.17 -17.50
N LEU A 258 11.55 7.10 -17.42
CA LEU A 258 10.43 7.24 -18.37
C LEU A 258 10.75 8.14 -19.58
#